data_AF-U9SMY2-F1
#
_entry.id   AF-U9SMY2-F1
#
_cell.length_a   1.000
_cell.length_b   1.000
_cell.length_c   1.000
_cell.angle_alpha   90.00
_cell.angle_beta   90.00
_cell.angle_gamma   90.00
#
_symmetry.space_group_name_H-M   'P 1'
#
loop_
_entity.id
_entity.type
_entity.pdbx_description
1 polymer ?
#
loop_
_entity_poly.entity_id
_entity_poly.type
_entity_poly.pdbx_seq_one_letter_code
_entity_poly.pdbx_strand_id
1 'polypeptide(L)'
;MAAIIMLQEIKKNRDFYGWFKNNVDMASLFTILSGTNLEMLNILSSQVAGIMLFNAPISEETQFYIFWGNFIGLFIGDIPQFIIQLVVNYDIIPFLTLSTSSIILANNIISKIYHAIVHLYSKKRKSVMILQTEKILCNENSSITVPRKIRKNVRYSM
;
A
#
# COMPACT_ATOMS: atom_id res chain seq x y z
N MET A 1 6.80 -31.00 3.23
CA MET A 1 6.05 -30.35 2.13
C MET A 1 6.99 -29.93 1.00
N ALA A 2 8.02 -29.12 1.29
CA ALA A 2 9.01 -28.65 0.30
C ALA A 2 9.60 -29.75 -0.61
N ALA A 3 10.06 -30.87 -0.04
CA ALA A 3 10.62 -31.98 -0.82
C ALA A 3 9.62 -32.59 -1.82
N ILE A 4 8.33 -32.62 -1.47
CA ILE A 4 7.28 -33.16 -2.34
C ILE A 4 7.06 -32.21 -3.53
N ILE A 5 7.01 -30.90 -3.24
CA ILE A 5 6.89 -29.86 -4.27
C ILE A 5 8.08 -29.94 -5.24
N MET A 6 9.30 -30.05 -4.72
CA MET A 6 10.51 -30.20 -5.54
C MET A 6 10.49 -31.47 -6.39
N LEU A 7 10.10 -32.62 -5.81
CA LEU A 7 9.99 -33.89 -6.56
C LEU A 7 8.90 -33.84 -7.64
N GLN A 8 7.80 -33.15 -7.38
CA GLN A 8 6.74 -32.95 -8.35
C GLN A 8 7.19 -32.04 -9.50
N GLU A 9 7.91 -30.97 -9.18
CA GLU A 9 8.47 -30.05 -10.17
C GLU A 9 9.50 -30.75 -11.06
N ILE A 10 10.40 -31.56 -10.48
CA ILE A 10 11.37 -32.40 -11.21
C ILE A 10 10.67 -33.35 -12.21
N LYS A 11 9.51 -33.90 -11.85
CA LYS A 11 8.78 -34.84 -12.71
C LYS A 11 7.96 -34.14 -13.80
N LYS A 12 7.37 -32.99 -13.50
CA LYS A 12 6.42 -32.30 -14.38
C LYS A 12 7.12 -31.35 -15.35
N ASN A 13 8.22 -30.73 -14.94
CA ASN A 13 8.90 -29.67 -15.68
C ASN A 13 10.29 -30.12 -16.16
N ARG A 14 10.44 -30.28 -17.48
CA ARG A 14 11.70 -30.74 -18.10
C ARG A 14 12.82 -29.69 -18.00
N ASP A 15 12.48 -28.42 -18.09
CA ASP A 15 13.46 -27.34 -18.00
C ASP A 15 13.99 -27.23 -16.57
N PHE A 16 13.10 -27.40 -15.58
CA PHE A 16 13.49 -27.49 -14.18
C PHE A 16 14.38 -28.70 -13.92
N TYR A 17 14.06 -29.87 -14.49
CA TYR A 17 14.91 -31.05 -14.37
C TYR A 17 16.31 -30.84 -14.96
N GLY A 18 16.40 -30.19 -16.14
CA GLY A 18 17.68 -29.83 -16.75
C GLY A 18 18.51 -28.90 -15.88
N TRP A 19 17.87 -27.87 -15.31
CA TRP A 19 18.50 -26.97 -14.35
C TRP A 19 18.91 -27.69 -13.06
N PHE A 20 18.04 -28.55 -12.49
CA PHE A 20 18.27 -29.29 -11.27
C PHE A 20 19.49 -30.20 -11.37
N LYS A 21 19.65 -30.91 -12.50
CA LYS A 21 20.80 -31.79 -12.74
C LYS A 21 22.15 -31.07 -12.66
N ASN A 22 22.19 -29.79 -13.03
CA ASN A 22 23.40 -28.97 -13.00
C ASN A 22 23.59 -28.24 -11.65
N ASN A 23 22.56 -28.17 -10.81
CA ASN A 23 22.53 -27.38 -9.58
C ASN A 23 22.02 -28.19 -8.37
N VAL A 24 22.30 -29.49 -8.33
CA VAL A 24 21.77 -30.44 -7.32
C VAL A 24 22.08 -29.97 -5.90
N ASP A 25 23.31 -29.50 -5.66
CA ASP A 25 23.75 -29.04 -4.33
C ASP A 25 22.90 -27.87 -3.84
N MET A 26 22.71 -26.85 -4.68
CA MET A 26 21.86 -25.70 -4.35
C MET A 26 20.40 -26.10 -4.16
N ALA A 27 19.85 -26.89 -5.09
CA ALA A 27 18.47 -27.33 -4.97
C ALA A 27 18.23 -28.13 -3.68
N SER A 28 19.17 -29.00 -3.29
CA SER A 28 19.08 -29.77 -2.05
C SER A 28 19.17 -28.87 -0.80
N LEU A 29 20.09 -27.91 -0.79
CA LEU A 29 20.26 -26.96 0.31
C LEU A 29 18.99 -26.15 0.53
N PHE A 30 18.42 -25.56 -0.52
CA PHE A 30 17.17 -24.80 -0.42
C PHE A 30 15.96 -25.68 -0.10
N THR A 31 15.97 -26.96 -0.48
CA THR A 31 14.95 -27.93 -0.04
C THR A 31 15.03 -28.21 1.46
N ILE A 32 16.23 -28.24 2.05
CA ILE A 32 16.40 -28.40 3.51
C ILE A 32 16.04 -27.10 4.24
N LEU A 33 16.54 -25.95 3.78
CA LEU A 33 16.22 -24.64 4.37
C LEU A 33 14.72 -24.36 4.35
N SER A 34 14.03 -24.81 3.30
CA SER A 34 12.57 -24.66 3.20
C SER A 34 11.76 -25.57 4.11
N GLY A 35 12.40 -26.47 4.84
CA GLY A 35 11.79 -27.13 5.99
C GLY A 35 11.41 -26.12 7.09
N THR A 36 12.14 -25.01 7.19
CA THR A 36 11.88 -23.92 8.16
C THR A 36 10.91 -22.89 7.61
N ASN A 37 11.12 -22.45 6.36
CA ASN A 37 10.23 -21.50 5.68
C ASN A 37 10.11 -21.88 4.21
N LEU A 38 8.90 -22.23 3.78
CA LEU A 38 8.63 -22.69 2.42
C LEU A 38 9.04 -21.66 1.35
N GLU A 39 9.02 -20.38 1.69
CA GLU A 39 9.42 -19.25 0.82
C GLU A 39 10.89 -19.31 0.38
N MET A 40 11.74 -20.05 1.09
CA MET A 40 13.13 -20.28 0.69
C MET A 40 13.23 -20.93 -0.69
N LEU A 41 12.23 -21.71 -1.14
CA LEU A 41 12.21 -22.27 -2.49
C LEU A 41 12.05 -21.21 -3.58
N ASN A 42 11.38 -20.08 -3.30
CA ASN A 42 11.23 -19.00 -4.29
C ASN A 42 12.56 -18.31 -4.58
N ILE A 43 13.54 -18.39 -3.67
CA ILE A 43 14.88 -17.82 -3.87
C ILE A 43 15.56 -18.47 -5.08
N LEU A 44 15.33 -19.78 -5.31
CA LEU A 44 15.86 -20.51 -6.46
C LEU A 44 15.37 -19.96 -7.81
N SER A 45 14.20 -19.31 -7.84
CA SER A 45 13.60 -18.73 -9.06
C SER A 45 13.70 -17.20 -9.13
N SER A 46 14.27 -16.56 -8.10
CA SER A 46 14.26 -15.09 -7.95
C SER A 46 15.41 -14.38 -8.67
N GLN A 47 16.32 -15.13 -9.29
CA GLN A 47 17.52 -14.63 -9.97
C GLN A 47 18.36 -13.70 -9.08
N VAL A 48 18.57 -14.10 -7.82
CA VAL A 48 19.35 -13.33 -6.84
C VAL A 48 20.70 -12.93 -7.43
N ALA A 49 20.96 -11.63 -7.45
CA ALA A 49 22.20 -11.02 -7.94
C ALA A 49 22.58 -11.39 -9.40
N GLY A 50 21.62 -11.82 -10.23
CA GLY A 50 21.88 -12.20 -11.62
C GLY A 50 22.63 -13.53 -11.79
N ILE A 51 22.77 -14.31 -10.72
CA ILE A 51 23.52 -15.56 -10.74
C ILE A 51 22.65 -16.66 -11.36
N MET A 52 23.19 -17.41 -12.33
CA MET A 52 22.47 -18.50 -13.00
C MET A 52 22.02 -19.63 -12.05
N LEU A 53 22.70 -19.77 -10.91
CA LEU A 53 22.33 -20.68 -9.81
C LEU A 53 20.98 -20.33 -9.16
N PHE A 54 20.48 -19.10 -9.30
CA PHE A 54 19.19 -18.67 -8.77
C PHE A 54 18.16 -18.41 -9.87
N ASN A 55 18.40 -18.94 -11.07
CA ASN A 55 17.51 -18.81 -12.21
C ASN A 55 16.82 -20.16 -12.53
N ALA A 56 16.29 -20.82 -11.50
CA ALA A 56 15.57 -22.06 -11.66
C ALA A 56 14.24 -21.78 -12.39
N PRO A 57 13.94 -22.50 -13.49
CA PRO A 57 12.70 -22.33 -14.23
C PRO A 57 11.56 -23.06 -13.50
N ILE A 58 11.11 -22.51 -12.36
CA ILE A 58 10.00 -23.06 -11.58
C ILE A 58 8.68 -22.70 -12.27
N SER A 59 7.77 -23.67 -12.36
CA SER A 59 6.42 -23.48 -12.89
C SER A 59 5.60 -22.52 -12.03
N GLU A 60 4.74 -21.72 -12.67
CA GLU A 60 3.81 -20.82 -11.98
C GLU A 60 2.89 -21.57 -10.99
N GLU A 61 2.50 -22.81 -11.31
CA GLU A 61 1.72 -23.63 -10.38
C GLU A 61 2.49 -23.88 -9.08
N THR A 62 3.78 -24.20 -9.18
CA THR A 62 4.64 -24.47 -8.03
C THR A 62 4.92 -23.21 -7.21
N GLN A 63 5.12 -22.06 -7.87
CA GLN A 63 5.21 -20.78 -7.16
C GLN A 63 3.91 -20.46 -6.39
N PHE A 64 2.76 -20.75 -6.98
CA PHE A 64 1.47 -20.59 -6.32
C PHE A 64 1.32 -21.53 -5.10
N TYR A 65 1.74 -22.79 -5.22
CA TYR A 65 1.77 -23.73 -4.09
C TYR A 65 2.74 -23.28 -2.98
N ILE A 66 3.91 -22.73 -3.33
CA ILE A 66 4.86 -22.19 -2.35
C ILE A 66 4.25 -20.99 -1.63
N PHE A 67 3.64 -20.06 -2.36
CA PHE A 67 3.00 -18.88 -1.78
C PHE A 67 1.85 -19.25 -0.84
N TRP A 68 0.91 -20.07 -1.30
CA TRP A 68 -0.21 -20.52 -0.46
C TRP A 68 0.21 -21.43 0.68
N GLY A 69 1.19 -22.30 0.46
CA GLY A 69 1.75 -23.15 1.50
C GLY A 69 2.40 -22.34 2.61
N ASN A 70 3.12 -21.27 2.27
CA ASN A 70 3.68 -20.33 3.26
C ASN A 70 2.56 -19.59 4.00
N PHE A 71 1.56 -19.08 3.28
CA PHE A 71 0.43 -18.37 3.89
C PHE A 71 -0.34 -19.26 4.87
N ILE A 72 -0.68 -20.49 4.48
CA ILE A 72 -1.36 -21.46 5.34
C ILE A 72 -0.46 -21.87 6.52
N GLY A 73 0.84 -22.04 6.28
CA GLY A 73 1.84 -22.33 7.31
C GLY A 73 1.89 -21.27 8.41
N LEU A 74 1.89 -19.99 8.02
CA LEU A 74 1.82 -18.86 8.95
C LEU A 74 0.53 -18.91 9.81
N PHE A 75 -0.61 -19.22 9.19
CA PHE A 75 -1.90 -19.26 9.88
C PHE A 75 -2.08 -20.43 10.83
N ILE A 76 -1.49 -21.59 10.54
CA ILE A 76 -1.67 -22.83 11.32
C ILE A 76 -0.51 -23.09 12.28
N GLY A 77 0.70 -22.73 11.89
CA GLY A 77 1.90 -22.89 12.71
C GLY A 77 2.18 -21.64 13.52
N ASP A 78 2.59 -20.59 12.83
CA ASP A 78 3.20 -19.43 13.48
C ASP A 78 2.22 -18.62 14.32
N ILE A 79 0.99 -18.39 13.85
CA ILE A 79 -0.03 -17.67 14.62
C ILE A 79 -0.47 -18.45 15.87
N PRO A 80 -0.83 -19.75 15.82
CA PRO A 80 -1.20 -20.50 17.02
C PRO A 80 -0.05 -20.67 18.00
N GLN A 81 1.18 -20.90 17.51
CA GLN A 81 2.36 -20.96 18.37
C GLN A 81 2.61 -19.62 19.07
N PHE A 82 2.47 -18.51 18.34
CA PHE A 82 2.55 -17.17 18.92
C PHE A 82 1.45 -16.94 19.97
N ILE A 83 0.22 -17.36 19.71
CA ILE A 83 -0.89 -17.29 20.68
C ILE A 83 -0.60 -18.12 21.93
N ILE A 84 -0.07 -19.33 21.80
CA ILE A 84 0.28 -20.18 22.96
C ILE A 84 1.41 -19.54 23.78
N GLN A 85 2.43 -19.01 23.10
CA GLN A 85 3.55 -18.33 23.76
C GLN A 85 3.10 -17.06 24.50
N LEU A 86 2.10 -16.36 23.97
CA LEU A 86 1.39 -15.31 24.68
C LEU A 86 0.71 -15.88 25.94
N VAL A 87 -0.15 -16.89 25.80
CA VAL A 87 -0.97 -17.43 26.91
C VAL A 87 -0.14 -17.92 28.10
N VAL A 88 1.03 -18.51 27.86
CA VAL A 88 1.86 -19.10 28.92
C VAL A 88 2.74 -18.07 29.64
N ASN A 89 3.10 -16.94 29.00
CA ASN A 89 3.87 -15.85 29.62
C ASN A 89 3.00 -14.59 29.74
N TYR A 90 2.39 -14.36 30.90
CA TYR A 90 1.74 -13.08 31.21
C TYR A 90 2.80 -11.96 31.26
N ASP A 91 2.62 -10.79 30.63
CA ASP A 91 1.34 -10.15 30.30
C ASP A 91 1.19 -9.79 28.81
N ILE A 92 0.31 -10.54 28.16
CA ILE A 92 -0.26 -10.35 26.81
C ILE A 92 -1.16 -9.11 26.73
N ILE A 93 -1.75 -8.74 27.87
CA ILE A 93 -2.79 -7.73 28.00
C ILE A 93 -2.27 -6.34 27.60
N PRO A 94 -1.09 -5.87 28.07
CA PRO A 94 -0.45 -4.67 27.55
C PRO A 94 -0.18 -4.71 26.04
N PHE A 95 0.27 -5.83 25.49
CA PHE A 95 0.63 -5.95 24.08
C PHE A 95 -0.58 -5.86 23.15
N LEU A 96 -1.67 -6.57 23.46
CA LEU A 96 -2.92 -6.49 22.71
C LEU A 96 -3.53 -5.10 22.81
N THR A 97 -3.49 -4.50 24.00
CA THR A 97 -3.96 -3.13 24.20
C THR A 97 -3.17 -2.15 23.32
N LEU A 98 -1.84 -2.28 23.26
CA LEU A 98 -0.98 -1.48 22.38
C LEU A 98 -1.25 -1.70 20.89
N SER A 99 -1.51 -2.94 20.47
CA SER A 99 -1.88 -3.27 19.09
C SER A 99 -3.23 -2.65 18.71
N THR A 100 -4.24 -2.79 19.57
CA THR A 100 -5.56 -2.20 19.36
C THR A 100 -5.51 -0.68 19.36
N SER A 101 -4.77 -0.08 20.29
CA SER A 101 -4.58 1.37 20.31
C SER A 101 -3.84 1.88 19.06
N SER A 102 -2.85 1.14 18.56
CA SER A 102 -2.15 1.48 17.31
C SER A 102 -3.08 1.48 16.10
N ILE A 103 -3.95 0.47 15.98
CA ILE A 103 -4.93 0.39 14.88
C ILE A 103 -5.96 1.52 14.98
N ILE A 104 -6.48 1.80 16.18
CA ILE A 104 -7.42 2.90 16.41
C ILE A 104 -6.77 4.24 16.05
N LEU A 105 -5.52 4.44 16.44
CA LEU A 105 -4.78 5.66 16.12
C LEU A 105 -4.57 5.81 14.62
N ALA A 106 -4.16 4.75 13.92
CA ALA A 106 -3.99 4.75 12.47
C ALA A 106 -5.29 5.16 11.76
N ASN A 107 -6.42 4.56 12.15
CA ASN A 107 -7.72 4.89 11.59
C ASN A 107 -8.13 6.34 11.85
N ASN A 108 -7.83 6.86 13.04
CA ASN A 108 -8.10 8.26 13.39
C ASN A 108 -7.24 9.23 12.58
N ILE A 109 -5.97 8.90 12.34
CA ILE A 109 -5.07 9.70 11.49
C ILE A 109 -5.61 9.72 10.05
N ILE A 110 -5.99 8.56 9.50
CA ILE A 110 -6.56 8.46 8.15
C ILE A 110 -7.84 9.30 8.04
N SER A 111 -8.75 9.18 9.01
CA SER A 111 -9.99 9.97 9.04
C SER A 111 -9.71 11.48 9.09
N LYS A 112 -8.76 11.92 9.92
CA LYS A 112 -8.38 13.33 10.01
C LYS A 112 -7.72 13.84 8.74
N ILE A 113 -6.85 13.05 8.11
CA ILE A 113 -6.25 13.39 6.81
C ILE A 113 -7.35 13.55 5.76
N TYR A 114 -8.30 12.62 5.70
CA TYR A 114 -9.41 12.68 4.77
C TYR A 114 -10.24 13.96 4.96
N HIS A 115 -10.61 14.28 6.21
CA HIS A 115 -11.33 15.51 6.52
C HIS A 115 -10.52 16.79 6.22
N ALA A 116 -9.22 16.80 6.52
CA ALA A 116 -8.35 17.93 6.23
C ALA A 116 -8.25 18.20 4.72
N ILE A 117 -8.12 17.14 3.91
CA ILE A 117 -8.14 17.22 2.45
C ILE A 117 -9.46 17.83 1.99
N VAL A 118 -10.61 17.27 2.39
CA VAL A 118 -11.94 17.79 2.00
C VAL A 118 -12.12 19.25 2.43
N HIS A 119 -11.69 19.60 3.64
CA HIS A 119 -11.77 20.97 4.14
C HIS A 119 -10.93 21.93 3.30
N LEU A 120 -9.69 21.57 2.95
CA LEU A 120 -8.82 22.39 2.09
C LEU A 120 -9.41 22.57 0.69
N TYR A 121 -10.00 21.53 0.11
CA TYR A 121 -10.73 21.64 -1.16
C TYR A 121 -11.92 22.60 -1.04
N SER A 122 -12.70 22.51 0.04
CA SER A 122 -13.86 23.40 0.27
C SER A 122 -13.42 24.85 0.53
N LYS A 123 -12.32 25.06 1.26
CA LYS A 123 -11.74 26.38 1.56
C LYS A 123 -11.20 27.04 0.30
N LYS A 124 -10.49 26.30 -0.54
CA LYS A 124 -10.02 26.78 -1.85
C LYS A 124 -11.17 27.22 -2.75
N ARG A 125 -12.31 26.49 -2.73
CA ARG A 125 -13.53 26.85 -3.46
C ARG A 125 -14.16 28.15 -2.93
N LYS A 126 -14.24 28.31 -1.61
CA LYS A 126 -14.80 29.53 -0.97
C LYS A 126 -13.93 30.77 -1.23
N SER A 127 -12.61 30.66 -1.16
CA SER A 127 -11.71 31.78 -1.47
C SER A 127 -11.80 32.24 -2.92
N VAL A 128 -12.00 31.32 -3.87
CA VAL A 128 -12.21 31.67 -5.28
C VAL A 128 -13.54 32.42 -5.49
N MET A 129 -14.62 31.99 -4.82
CA MET A 129 -15.91 32.70 -4.88
C MET A 129 -15.83 34.12 -4.30
N ILE A 130 -15.20 34.30 -3.12
CA ILE A 130 -15.09 35.63 -2.49
C ILE A 130 -14.27 36.59 -3.36
N LEU A 131 -13.16 36.13 -3.95
CA LEU A 131 -12.37 36.93 -4.88
C LEU A 131 -13.15 37.33 -6.13
N GLN A 132 -14.05 36.49 -6.62
CA GLN A 132 -14.95 36.85 -7.72
C GLN A 132 -15.98 37.90 -7.29
N THR A 133 -16.58 37.74 -6.11
CA THR A 133 -17.55 38.71 -5.57
C THR A 133 -16.92 40.08 -5.31
N GLU A 134 -15.71 40.15 -4.73
CA GLU A 134 -14.98 41.42 -4.56
C GLU A 134 -14.65 42.07 -5.90
N LYS A 135 -14.24 41.29 -6.91
CA LYS A 135 -14.03 41.81 -8.27
C LYS A 135 -15.30 42.40 -8.87
N ILE A 136 -16.45 41.74 -8.68
CA ILE A 136 -17.75 42.22 -9.16
C ILE A 136 -18.14 43.52 -8.43
N LEU A 137 -18.01 43.57 -7.09
CA LEU A 137 -18.32 44.76 -6.29
C LEU A 137 -17.44 45.96 -6.65
N CYS A 138 -16.14 45.76 -6.86
CA CYS A 138 -15.24 46.83 -7.33
C CYS A 138 -15.60 47.32 -8.73
N ASN A 139 -16.02 46.42 -9.64
CA ASN A 139 -16.48 46.80 -10.97
C ASN A 139 -17.79 47.62 -10.90
N GLU A 140 -18.73 47.22 -10.05
CA GLU A 140 -20.00 47.92 -9.85
C GLU A 140 -19.82 49.30 -9.19
N ASN A 141 -18.97 49.41 -8.16
CA ASN A 141 -18.67 50.68 -7.51
C ASN A 141 -17.99 51.67 -8.47
N SER A 142 -17.12 51.19 -9.36
CA SER A 142 -16.52 52.02 -10.42
C SER A 142 -17.54 52.50 -11.46
N SER A 143 -18.64 51.76 -11.64
CA SER A 143 -19.75 52.10 -12.53
C SER A 143 -20.74 53.10 -11.89
N ILE A 144 -20.86 53.10 -10.56
CA ILE A 144 -21.75 53.99 -9.79
C ILE A 144 -21.09 55.35 -9.49
N THR A 145 -19.76 55.44 -9.50
CA THR A 145 -19.02 56.72 -9.42
C THR A 145 -19.01 57.47 -10.75
N VAL A 146 -20.18 57.84 -11.27
CA VAL A 146 -20.31 58.96 -12.20
C VAL A 146 -20.64 60.21 -11.40
N PRO A 147 -19.85 61.30 -11.44
CA PRO A 147 -20.33 62.58 -10.94
C PRO A 147 -21.36 63.15 -11.92
N ARG A 148 -22.66 62.92 -11.64
CA ARG A 148 -23.77 63.68 -12.24
C ARG A 148 -23.75 65.10 -11.69
N LYS A 149 -22.98 66.00 -12.32
CA LYS A 149 -22.98 67.42 -11.95
C LYS A 149 -24.32 68.06 -12.35
N ILE A 150 -24.97 68.61 -11.35
CA ILE A 150 -26.35 69.12 -11.30
C ILE A 150 -26.52 70.36 -12.20
N ARG A 151 -27.56 70.36 -13.04
CA ARG A 151 -28.03 71.49 -13.86
C ARG A 151 -29.00 72.37 -13.03
N LYS A 152 -28.65 73.64 -12.80
CA LYS A 152 -29.53 74.76 -12.34
C LYS A 152 -28.96 76.05 -12.95
N ASN A 153 -29.69 77.08 -13.39
CA ASN A 153 -31.02 77.27 -13.99
C ASN A 153 -30.99 78.71 -14.59
N VAL A 154 -31.46 78.90 -15.84
CA VAL A 154 -32.28 80.05 -16.33
C VAL A 154 -31.72 81.51 -16.44
N ARG A 155 -32.14 82.18 -17.55
CA ARG A 155 -32.18 83.62 -17.96
C ARG A 155 -30.99 84.18 -18.79
N TYR A 156 -31.13 84.97 -19.86
CA TYR A 156 -32.21 85.56 -20.67
C TYR A 156 -31.62 85.86 -22.08
N SER A 157 -32.43 85.79 -23.15
CA SER A 157 -32.12 86.39 -24.46
C SER A 157 -32.54 87.87 -24.46
N MET A 158 -31.71 88.72 -25.07
CA MET A 158 -32.01 90.10 -25.48
C MET A 158 -33.23 90.16 -26.40
#